data_AF-A0A803NIK3-F1
#
_entry.id   AF-A0A803NIK3-F1
#
_cell.length_a   1.000
_cell.length_b   1.000
_cell.length_c   1.000
_cell.angle_alpha   90.00
_cell.angle_beta   90.00
_cell.angle_gamma   90.00
#
_symmetry.space_group_name_H-M   'P 1'
#
loop_
_entity.id
_entity.type
_entity.pdbx_description
1 polymer ?
#
loop_
_entity_poly.entity_id
_entity_poly.type
_entity_poly.pdbx_seq_one_letter_code
_entity_poly.pdbx_strand_id
1 'polypeptide(L)'
;MAMRSGGGDEAVFRSLHRARELYQSRLRENAAVDQLASLFAECAIAEAQPLTDELPPNSDGEALVVPDAHGTSILAESGRMQIVLDAFSDGSSFICLQCGGLVSNNRRDEHYAYWCCQI
;
A
#
# COMPACT_ATOMS: atom_id res chain seq x y z
N MET A 1 22.70 17.46 53.72
CA MET A 1 21.36 16.85 53.58
C MET A 1 20.79 17.26 52.23
N ALA A 2 20.74 16.34 51.27
CA ALA A 2 20.17 16.61 49.94
C ALA A 2 18.64 16.59 50.06
N MET A 3 18.00 17.68 49.64
CA MET A 3 16.55 17.81 49.71
C MET A 3 15.87 16.73 48.87
N ARG A 4 14.89 16.09 49.50
CA ARG A 4 14.12 14.98 48.98
C ARG A 4 13.44 15.40 47.67
N SER A 5 13.60 14.57 46.65
CA SER A 5 13.10 14.67 45.27
C SER A 5 11.56 14.62 45.17
N GLY A 6 10.86 15.60 45.76
CA GLY A 6 9.39 15.61 45.84
C GLY A 6 8.66 16.38 44.72
N GLY A 7 9.37 16.93 43.73
CA GLY A 7 8.76 17.78 42.70
C GLY A 7 8.89 17.28 41.25
N GLY A 8 9.88 16.44 40.97
CA GLY A 8 10.15 15.96 39.60
C GLY A 8 9.05 15.04 39.08
N ASP A 9 8.71 14.01 39.85
CA ASP A 9 7.73 12.98 39.45
C ASP A 9 6.33 13.58 39.26
N GLU A 10 5.94 14.52 40.13
CA GLU A 10 4.66 15.22 40.04
C GLU A 10 4.59 16.12 38.80
N ALA A 11 5.67 16.80 38.45
CA ALA A 11 5.74 17.61 37.22
C ALA A 11 5.69 16.74 35.96
N VAL A 12 6.35 15.57 35.98
CA VAL A 12 6.29 14.58 34.90
C VAL A 12 4.88 14.01 34.76
N PHE A 13 4.26 13.62 35.88
CA PHE A 13 2.90 13.07 35.88
C PHE A 13 1.89 14.05 35.29
N ARG A 14 1.90 15.32 35.72
CA ARG A 14 1.02 16.36 35.14
C ARG A 14 1.26 16.56 33.66
N SER A 15 2.52 16.57 33.22
CA SER A 15 2.87 16.78 31.81
C SER A 15 2.36 15.63 30.95
N LEU A 16 2.56 14.39 31.38
CA LEU A 16 2.06 13.19 30.68
C LEU A 16 0.54 13.12 30.69
N HIS A 17 -0.09 13.44 31.83
CA HIS A 17 -1.55 13.47 31.94
C HIS A 17 -2.16 14.47 30.95
N ARG A 18 -1.61 15.69 30.90
CA ARG A 18 -2.04 16.72 29.95
C ARG A 18 -1.81 16.29 28.50
N ALA A 19 -0.67 15.67 28.19
CA ALA A 19 -0.40 15.16 26.84
C ALA A 19 -1.42 14.09 26.41
N ARG A 20 -1.80 13.20 27.34
CA ARG A 20 -2.83 12.18 27.12
C ARG A 20 -4.21 12.79 26.84
N GLU A 21 -4.61 13.79 27.61
CA GLU A 21 -5.89 14.49 27.41
C GLU A 21 -5.94 15.17 26.03
N LEU A 22 -4.86 15.86 25.65
CA LEU A 22 -4.76 16.49 24.34
C LEU A 22 -4.82 15.47 23.20
N TYR A 23 -4.13 14.33 23.34
CA TYR A 23 -4.19 13.23 22.38
C TYR A 23 -5.62 12.69 22.24
N GLN A 24 -6.31 12.46 23.35
CA GLN A 24 -7.70 11.99 23.34
C GLN A 24 -8.68 13.01 22.74
N SER A 25 -8.48 14.31 23.00
CA SER A 25 -9.27 15.38 22.37
C SER A 25 -9.10 15.36 20.86
N ARG A 26 -7.85 15.34 20.38
CA ARG A 26 -7.51 15.26 18.95
C ARG A 26 -8.13 14.04 18.28
N LEU A 27 -8.06 12.87 18.91
CA LEU A 27 -8.68 11.64 18.42
C LEU A 27 -10.19 11.77 18.28
N ARG A 28 -10.86 12.39 19.27
CA ARG A 28 -12.31 12.63 19.20
C ARG A 28 -12.67 13.66 18.13
N GLU A 29 -11.87 14.72 17.98
CA GLU A 29 -12.04 15.73 16.93
C GLU A 29 -11.93 15.11 15.53
N ASN A 30 -11.01 14.16 15.34
CA ASN A 30 -10.82 13.47 14.06
C ASN A 30 -11.85 12.36 13.81
N ALA A 31 -12.69 11.98 14.78
CA ALA A 31 -13.61 10.85 14.63
C ALA A 31 -14.58 11.01 13.44
N ALA A 32 -15.03 12.23 13.14
CA ALA A 32 -15.87 12.49 11.98
C ALA A 32 -15.10 12.35 10.65
N VAL A 33 -13.83 12.77 10.63
CA VAL A 33 -12.95 12.60 9.47
C VAL A 33 -12.64 11.13 9.23
N ASP A 34 -12.40 10.35 10.30
CA ASP A 34 -12.16 8.91 10.23
C ASP A 34 -13.40 8.13 9.72
N GLN A 35 -14.60 8.56 10.12
CA GLN A 35 -15.87 8.02 9.60
C GLN A 35 -16.02 8.32 8.09
N LEU A 36 -15.71 9.55 7.66
CA LEU A 36 -15.73 9.90 6.24
C LEU A 36 -14.69 9.11 5.45
N ALA A 37 -13.46 8.96 5.97
CA ALA A 37 -12.41 8.16 5.36
C ALA A 37 -12.84 6.70 5.17
N SER A 38 -13.53 6.14 6.16
CA SER A 38 -14.11 4.78 6.07
C SER A 38 -15.15 4.68 4.95
N LEU A 39 -16.07 5.65 4.86
CA LEU A 39 -17.08 5.68 3.78
C LEU A 39 -16.43 5.83 2.39
N PHE A 40 -15.41 6.67 2.24
CA PHE A 40 -14.69 6.81 0.98
C PHE A 40 -13.93 5.54 0.59
N ALA A 41 -13.34 4.84 1.56
CA ALA A 41 -12.71 3.54 1.31
C ALA A 41 -13.73 2.50 0.84
N GLU A 42 -14.93 2.48 1.42
CA GLU A 42 -16.02 1.60 0.96
C GLU A 42 -16.48 1.93 -0.47
N CYS A 43 -16.65 3.21 -0.81
CA CYS A 43 -17.01 3.63 -2.17
C CYS A 43 -15.92 3.33 -3.20
N ALA A 44 -14.64 3.55 -2.86
CA ALA A 44 -13.51 3.27 -3.76
C ALA A 44 -13.40 1.78 -4.11
N ILE A 45 -13.84 0.88 -3.23
CA ILE A 45 -13.87 -0.56 -3.49
C ILE A 45 -15.04 -0.92 -4.43
N ALA A 46 -16.18 -0.25 -4.30
CA ALA A 46 -17.37 -0.53 -5.13
C ALA A 46 -17.17 -0.14 -6.60
N GLU A 47 -16.49 0.97 -6.89
CA GLU A 47 -16.19 1.40 -8.27
C GLU A 47 -15.14 0.53 -8.98
N ALA A 48 -14.38 -0.27 -8.22
CA ALA A 48 -13.37 -1.19 -8.75
C ALA A 48 -13.91 -2.61 -8.96
N GLN A 49 -15.20 -2.88 -8.72
CA GLN A 49 -15.79 -4.16 -9.08
C GLN A 49 -15.81 -4.29 -10.60
N PRO A 50 -15.15 -5.33 -11.17
CA PRO A 50 -15.18 -5.53 -12.61
C PRO A 50 -16.63 -5.84 -13.00
N LEU A 51 -17.23 -4.96 -13.79
CA LEU A 51 -18.43 -5.27 -14.55
C LEU A 51 -18.06 -6.45 -15.46
N THR A 52 -18.43 -7.67 -15.06
CA THR A 52 -18.54 -8.82 -15.97
C THR A 52 -19.68 -8.53 -16.95
N ASP A 53 -19.42 -7.65 -17.91
CA ASP A 53 -20.15 -7.62 -19.16
C ASP A 53 -19.44 -8.59 -20.12
N GLU A 54 -20.24 -9.50 -20.66
CA GLU A 54 -19.84 -10.62 -21.49
C GLU A 54 -19.01 -10.16 -22.72
N LEU A 55 -17.80 -10.72 -22.86
CA LEU A 55 -16.99 -10.55 -24.07
C LEU A 55 -17.45 -11.55 -25.14
N PRO A 56 -17.79 -11.12 -26.38
CA PRO A 56 -17.96 -12.04 -27.49
C PRO A 56 -16.58 -12.54 -27.97
N PRO A 57 -16.47 -13.80 -28.43
CA PRO A 57 -15.23 -14.32 -28.99
C PRO A 57 -15.06 -13.73 -30.40
N ASN A 58 -13.83 -13.37 -30.78
CA ASN A 58 -13.24 -13.20 -32.14
C ASN A 58 -12.12 -12.15 -32.03
N SER A 59 -10.96 -12.19 -32.67
CA SER A 59 -10.31 -13.09 -33.63
C SER A 59 -8.86 -12.59 -33.71
N ASP A 60 -7.92 -13.53 -33.73
CA ASP A 60 -6.60 -13.53 -34.39
C ASP A 60 -5.86 -12.19 -34.57
N GLY A 61 -4.79 -12.04 -33.77
CA GLY A 61 -3.76 -11.03 -33.97
C GLY A 61 -2.49 -11.47 -33.24
N GLU A 62 -1.64 -12.19 -33.97
CA GLU A 62 -0.33 -12.70 -33.58
C GLU A 62 0.54 -11.60 -32.93
N ALA A 63 0.55 -11.54 -31.60
CA ALA A 63 1.46 -10.73 -30.83
C ALA A 63 2.26 -11.65 -29.92
N LEU A 64 3.45 -11.98 -30.40
CA LEU A 64 4.64 -12.47 -29.69
C LEU A 64 4.38 -12.87 -28.23
N VAL A 65 4.21 -14.18 -28.00
CA VAL A 65 4.17 -14.79 -26.68
C VAL A 65 5.51 -14.54 -25.98
N VAL A 66 5.60 -13.42 -25.26
CA VAL A 66 6.52 -13.27 -24.14
C VAL A 66 6.09 -14.31 -23.10
N PRO A 67 7.02 -15.07 -22.48
CA PRO A 67 6.64 -16.08 -21.49
C PRO A 67 5.74 -15.43 -20.46
N ASP A 68 4.57 -16.04 -20.28
CA ASP A 68 3.53 -15.65 -19.34
C ASP A 68 4.08 -15.66 -17.90
N ALA A 69 4.78 -14.59 -17.55
CA ALA A 69 5.11 -14.18 -16.18
C ALA A 69 4.28 -12.95 -15.78
N HIS A 70 3.38 -12.50 -16.67
CA HIS A 70 2.56 -11.30 -16.52
C HIS A 70 1.12 -11.59 -16.08
N GLY A 71 0.69 -12.86 -16.12
CA GLY A 71 -0.68 -13.28 -15.79
C GLY A 71 -1.07 -13.28 -14.31
N THR A 72 -0.15 -13.06 -13.37
CA THR A 72 -0.45 -13.09 -11.91
C THR A 72 -0.45 -11.72 -11.25
N SER A 73 -0.21 -10.65 -12.01
CA SER A 73 -0.28 -9.29 -11.46
C SER A 73 -1.72 -8.86 -11.33
N ILE A 74 -2.17 -8.53 -10.12
CA ILE A 74 -3.50 -7.95 -9.84
C ILE A 74 -3.78 -6.72 -10.74
N LEU A 75 -2.73 -5.99 -11.13
CA LEU A 75 -2.85 -4.85 -12.05
C LEU A 75 -3.12 -5.30 -13.49
N ALA A 76 -2.57 -6.44 -13.92
CA ALA A 76 -2.87 -7.04 -15.21
C ALA A 76 -4.31 -7.58 -15.24
N GLU A 77 -4.73 -8.30 -14.19
CA GLU A 77 -6.09 -8.87 -14.07
C GLU A 77 -7.18 -7.78 -14.04
N SER A 78 -6.91 -6.65 -13.39
CA SER A 78 -7.85 -5.51 -13.32
C SER A 78 -7.81 -4.59 -14.55
N GLY A 79 -7.12 -4.97 -15.63
CA GLY A 79 -7.02 -4.16 -16.85
C GLY A 79 -6.18 -2.89 -16.72
N ARG A 80 -5.42 -2.74 -15.63
CA ARG A 80 -4.56 -1.58 -15.32
C ARG A 80 -3.09 -1.86 -15.61
N MET A 81 -2.83 -2.66 -16.65
CA MET A 81 -1.46 -3.00 -17.10
C MET A 81 -0.63 -1.75 -17.43
N GLN A 82 -1.28 -0.65 -17.87
CA GLN A 82 -0.58 0.59 -18.21
C GLN A 82 0.26 1.13 -17.04
N ILE A 83 -0.18 0.96 -15.80
CA ILE A 83 0.56 1.40 -14.61
C ILE A 83 1.88 0.62 -14.47
N VAL A 84 1.85 -0.69 -14.76
CA VAL A 84 3.04 -1.56 -14.74
C VAL A 84 4.03 -1.14 -15.83
N LEU A 85 3.51 -0.85 -17.03
CA LEU A 85 4.32 -0.41 -18.16
C LEU A 85 4.95 0.96 -17.91
N ASP A 86 4.18 1.91 -17.38
CA ASP A 86 4.67 3.26 -17.09
C ASP A 86 5.78 3.22 -16.03
N ALA A 87 5.57 2.49 -14.92
CA ALA A 87 6.57 2.33 -13.85
C ALA A 87 7.80 1.49 -14.25
N PHE A 88 7.70 0.71 -15.31
CA PHE A 88 8.84 0.06 -15.92
C PHE A 88 9.58 1.01 -16.88
N SER A 89 8.83 1.78 -17.67
CA SER A 89 9.36 2.72 -18.66
C SER A 89 10.11 3.91 -18.04
N ASP A 90 9.67 4.37 -16.86
CA ASP A 90 10.31 5.45 -16.10
C ASP A 90 11.54 4.97 -15.32
N GLY A 91 11.79 3.65 -15.28
CA GLY A 91 12.92 3.02 -14.58
C GLY A 91 12.80 3.02 -13.05
N SER A 92 11.65 3.41 -12.50
CA SER A 92 11.39 3.41 -11.06
C SER A 92 11.19 2.00 -10.49
N SER A 93 10.76 1.06 -11.35
CA SER A 93 10.49 -0.33 -11.00
C SER A 93 11.06 -1.30 -12.04
N PHE A 94 11.29 -2.54 -11.63
CA PHE A 94 11.68 -3.65 -12.51
C PHE A 94 10.76 -4.85 -12.26
N ILE A 95 10.64 -5.70 -13.28
CA ILE A 95 9.91 -6.96 -13.18
C ILE A 95 10.92 -8.05 -12.82
N CYS A 96 10.72 -8.71 -11.68
CA CYS A 96 11.56 -9.82 -11.28
C CYS A 96 11.22 -11.06 -12.11
N LEU A 97 12.19 -11.57 -12.87
CA LEU A 97 12.01 -12.76 -13.70
C LEU A 97 11.86 -14.08 -12.90
N GLN A 98 12.20 -14.09 -11.61
CA GLN A 98 12.08 -15.28 -10.77
C GLN A 98 10.67 -15.46 -10.22
N CYS A 99 10.05 -14.40 -9.70
CA CYS A 99 8.73 -14.47 -9.08
C CYS A 99 7.62 -13.77 -9.89
N GLY A 100 7.95 -13.09 -10.99
CA GLY A 100 7.02 -12.30 -11.79
C GLY A 100 6.59 -10.97 -11.15
N GLY A 101 7.08 -10.64 -9.96
CA GLY A 101 6.67 -9.45 -9.21
C GLY A 101 7.24 -8.14 -9.77
N LEU A 102 6.44 -7.07 -9.74
CA LEU A 102 6.91 -5.70 -9.97
C LEU A 102 7.50 -5.13 -8.68
N VAL A 103 8.76 -4.74 -8.71
CA VAL A 103 9.51 -4.28 -7.53
C VAL A 103 10.20 -2.95 -7.84
N SER A 104 10.19 -2.02 -6.88
CA SER A 104 10.94 -0.76 -7.05
C SER A 104 12.43 -1.04 -7.25
N ASN A 105 13.04 -0.27 -8.14
CA ASN A 105 14.44 -0.41 -8.50
C ASN A 105 15.39 -0.21 -7.32
N ASN A 106 15.02 0.68 -6.39
CA ASN A 106 15.79 0.97 -5.18
C ASN A 106 15.83 -0.19 -4.18
N ARG A 107 14.97 -1.21 -4.35
CA ARG A 107 14.87 -2.36 -3.44
C ARG A 107 15.16 -3.68 -4.14
N ARG A 108 15.82 -3.61 -5.30
CA ARG A 108 16.15 -4.77 -6.13
C ARG A 108 17.00 -5.78 -5.36
N ASP A 109 18.03 -5.30 -4.67
CA ASP A 109 18.96 -6.17 -3.97
C ASP A 109 18.32 -6.81 -2.74
N GLU A 110 17.54 -6.05 -1.96
CA GLU A 110 16.78 -6.59 -0.82
C GLU A 110 15.72 -7.59 -1.28
N HIS A 111 15.10 -7.35 -2.44
CA HIS A 111 14.16 -8.30 -3.01
C HIS A 111 14.83 -9.64 -3.29
N TYR A 112 15.96 -9.65 -4.01
CA TYR A 112 16.69 -10.90 -4.27
C TYR A 112 17.23 -11.55 -3.00
N ALA A 113 17.64 -10.76 -2.01
CA ALA A 113 18.24 -11.28 -0.78
C ALA A 113 17.21 -11.86 0.21
N TYR A 114 16.01 -11.29 0.31
CA TYR A 114 15.09 -11.59 1.42
C TYR A 114 13.65 -11.88 1.02
N TRP A 115 13.17 -11.43 -0.15
CA TRP A 115 11.74 -11.43 -0.48
C TRP A 115 11.37 -12.23 -1.73
N CYS A 116 12.34 -12.51 -2.60
CA CYS A 116 12.11 -13.27 -3.82
C CYS A 116 11.96 -14.75 -3.48
N CYS A 117 10.73 -15.14 -3.16
CA CYS A 117 10.37 -16.54 -3.02
C CYS A 117 10.39 -17.18 -4.42
N GLN A 118 11.23 -18.20 -4.62
CA GLN A 118 11.09 -19.13 -5.74
C GLN A 118 9.82 -19.93 -5.48
N ILE A 119 8.77 -19.65 -6.25
CA ILE A 119 7.55 -20.47 -6.30
C ILE A 119 7.76 -21.53 -7.37
#